data_AF-A0A1B6LTC9-F1
#
_entry.id   AF-A0A1B6LTC9-F1
#
_cell.length_a   1.000
_cell.length_b   1.000
_cell.length_c   1.000
_cell.angle_alpha   90.00
_cell.angle_beta   90.00
_cell.angle_gamma   90.00
#
_symmetry.space_group_name_H-M   'P 1'
#
loop_
_entity.id
_entity.type
_entity.pdbx_description
1 polymer ?
#
loop_
_entity_poly.entity_id
_entity_poly.type
_entity_poly.pdbx_seq_one_letter_code
_entity_poly.pdbx_strand_id
1 'polypeptide(L)'
;MSLASVQPPSSCYQHDNIDDYYCAEHTVLSIEELRLQLYSCFTCGVSWLEDHVCLDCSECGGYSLQRPCPLCDGCCGSSWKRDLSMSHACGKARWSGKCQQEGAAAVSTDPRPPTRGEQLVCNLLNKLAPRS
;
A
#
# COMPACT_ATOMS: atom_id res chain seq x y z
N MET A 1 41.82 26.40 18.42
CA MET A 1 41.38 25.01 18.20
C MET A 1 40.06 24.87 18.94
N SER A 2 38.94 24.98 18.21
CA SER A 2 37.60 25.17 18.78
C SER A 2 37.02 23.84 19.25
N LEU A 3 36.52 23.81 20.49
CA LEU A 3 35.65 22.76 21.01
C LEU A 3 34.21 23.11 20.63
N ALA A 4 33.61 22.35 19.71
CA ALA A 4 32.19 22.42 19.43
C ALA A 4 31.43 21.55 20.44
N SER A 5 30.65 22.20 21.30
CA SER A 5 29.67 21.55 22.16
C SER A 5 28.51 21.02 21.31
N VAL A 6 28.21 19.73 21.47
CA VAL A 6 27.03 19.08 20.89
C VAL A 6 25.79 19.58 21.64
N GLN A 7 24.87 20.25 20.94
CA GLN A 7 23.53 20.54 21.47
C GLN A 7 22.59 19.36 21.17
N PRO A 8 21.80 18.87 22.14
CA PRO A 8 20.69 17.95 21.88
C PRO A 8 19.51 18.66 21.20
N PRO A 9 18.69 17.97 20.38
CA PRO A 9 17.50 18.57 19.78
C PRO A 9 16.49 18.93 20.87
N SER A 10 16.06 20.18 20.81
CA SER A 10 15.22 20.88 21.77
C SER A 10 13.95 20.10 22.14
N SER A 11 13.93 19.69 23.41
CA SER A 11 12.72 19.31 24.15
C SER A 11 11.64 20.38 24.02
N CYS A 12 10.41 19.92 23.91
CA CYS A 12 9.15 20.62 24.11
C CYS A 12 9.25 21.75 25.16
N TYR A 13 9.17 23.00 24.71
CA TYR A 13 8.91 24.13 25.59
C TYR A 13 7.41 24.27 25.79
N GLN A 14 7.00 24.14 27.05
CA GLN A 14 5.71 24.54 27.57
C GLN A 14 5.50 26.04 27.28
N HIS A 15 4.35 26.37 26.69
CA HIS A 15 3.78 27.71 26.75
C HIS A 15 2.46 27.60 27.49
N ASP A 16 2.47 27.98 28.76
CA ASP A 16 1.27 28.18 29.55
C ASP A 16 0.56 29.45 29.05
N ASN A 17 -0.54 29.27 28.32
CA ASN A 17 -1.54 30.31 28.12
C ASN A 17 -2.93 29.68 28.21
N ILE A 18 -3.60 29.89 29.34
CA ILE A 18 -4.86 29.26 29.76
C ILE A 18 -6.10 30.04 29.27
N ASP A 19 -5.94 31.03 28.38
CA ASP A 19 -7.06 31.79 27.80
C ASP A 19 -7.43 31.40 26.35
N ASP A 20 -6.66 30.51 25.70
CA ASP A 20 -6.90 30.08 24.31
C ASP A 20 -7.69 28.75 24.18
N TYR A 21 -8.26 28.27 25.29
CA TYR A 21 -8.87 26.94 25.36
C TYR A 21 -10.28 26.85 24.74
N TYR A 22 -10.87 27.95 24.28
CA TYR A 22 -12.26 27.98 23.79
C TYR A 22 -12.46 28.42 22.32
N CYS A 23 -11.41 28.54 21.50
CA CYS A 23 -11.56 28.82 20.06
C CYS A 23 -10.92 27.76 19.14
N ALA A 24 -10.45 26.64 19.69
CA ALA A 24 -9.86 25.55 18.91
C ALA A 24 -10.88 24.57 18.31
N GLU A 25 -12.18 24.68 18.65
CA GLU A 25 -13.17 23.67 18.24
C GLU A 25 -13.79 23.87 16.85
N HIS A 26 -13.60 25.01 16.18
CA HIS A 26 -14.20 25.22 14.85
C HIS A 26 -13.33 26.07 13.90
N THR A 27 -12.07 25.68 13.70
CA THR A 27 -11.32 26.15 12.52
C THR A 27 -11.96 25.52 11.28
N VAL A 28 -12.86 26.26 10.63
CA VAL A 28 -13.47 25.83 9.37
C VAL A 28 -12.40 25.93 8.28
N LEU A 29 -11.82 24.80 7.91
CA LEU A 29 -10.89 24.71 6.80
C LEU A 29 -11.63 24.91 5.47
N SER A 30 -10.99 25.60 4.54
CA SER A 30 -11.40 25.62 3.15
C SER A 30 -11.31 24.23 2.52
N ILE A 31 -12.05 24.02 1.42
CA ILE A 31 -12.00 22.76 0.67
C ILE A 31 -10.58 22.51 0.11
N GLU A 32 -9.85 23.57 -0.23
CA GLU A 32 -8.46 23.50 -0.69
C GLU A 32 -7.53 23.01 0.42
N GLU A 33 -7.66 23.54 1.64
CA GLU A 33 -6.86 23.11 2.79
C GLU A 33 -7.16 21.67 3.19
N LEU A 34 -8.43 21.27 3.17
CA LEU A 34 -8.83 19.88 3.44
C LEU A 34 -8.23 18.91 2.42
N ARG A 35 -8.17 19.31 1.14
CA ARG A 35 -7.51 18.51 0.11
C ARG A 35 -6.02 18.38 0.42
N LEU A 36 -5.33 19.48 0.73
CA LEU A 36 -3.90 19.46 1.05
C LEU A 36 -3.58 18.51 2.21
N GLN A 37 -4.41 18.52 3.26
CA GLN A 37 -4.26 17.58 4.38
C GLN A 37 -4.44 16.13 3.92
N LEU A 38 -5.46 15.84 3.13
CA LEU A 38 -5.70 14.49 2.58
C LEU A 38 -4.56 13.99 1.67
N TYR A 39 -3.82 14.90 1.04
CA TYR A 39 -2.67 14.57 0.22
C TYR A 39 -1.35 14.48 1.01
N SER A 40 -1.39 14.67 2.33
CA SER A 40 -0.21 14.61 3.20
C SER A 40 -0.27 13.38 4.11
N CYS A 41 0.87 12.78 4.40
CA CYS A 41 0.93 11.65 5.32
C CYS A 41 0.56 12.08 6.75
N PHE A 42 -0.38 11.39 7.40
CA PHE A 42 -0.77 11.74 8.78
C PHE A 42 0.29 11.34 9.82
N THR A 43 1.14 10.38 9.50
CA THR A 43 2.19 9.88 10.39
C THR A 43 3.46 10.75 10.35
N CYS A 44 3.90 11.20 9.17
CA CYS A 44 5.19 11.92 9.02
C CYS A 44 5.08 13.30 8.37
N GLY A 45 3.88 13.73 7.95
CA GLY A 45 3.62 15.08 7.45
C GLY A 45 4.13 15.38 6.04
N VAL A 46 4.80 14.46 5.35
CA VAL A 46 5.27 14.69 3.98
C VAL A 46 4.09 14.80 3.00
N SER A 47 4.23 15.66 2.00
CA SER A 47 3.23 15.85 0.94
C SER A 47 3.40 14.82 -0.17
N TRP A 48 2.41 13.95 -0.35
CA TRP A 48 2.41 13.00 -1.46
C TRP A 48 2.10 13.66 -2.81
N LEU A 49 1.48 14.84 -2.82
CA LEU A 49 1.24 15.61 -4.04
C LEU A 49 2.55 16.15 -4.63
N GLU A 50 3.54 16.42 -3.79
CA GLU A 50 4.88 16.87 -4.17
C GLU A 50 5.85 15.70 -4.38
N ASP A 51 5.35 14.47 -4.52
CA ASP A 51 6.15 13.25 -4.62
C ASP A 51 7.11 12.99 -3.45
N HIS A 52 6.89 13.62 -2.30
CA HIS A 52 7.65 13.36 -1.09
C HIS A 52 7.17 12.10 -0.37
N VAL A 53 8.12 11.30 0.12
CA VAL A 53 7.87 10.09 0.89
C VAL A 53 8.92 9.92 1.98
N CYS A 54 8.53 9.30 3.10
CA CYS A 54 9.47 8.79 4.09
C CYS A 54 9.54 7.26 3.96
N LEU A 55 10.74 6.72 3.74
CA LEU A 55 10.95 5.28 3.53
C LEU A 55 10.67 4.47 4.81
N ASP A 56 10.92 5.06 5.97
CA ASP A 56 10.70 4.43 7.27
C ASP A 56 9.27 4.63 7.82
N CYS A 57 8.40 5.27 7.03
CA CYS A 57 7.01 5.49 7.40
C CYS A 57 6.09 4.44 6.76
N SER A 58 5.40 3.66 7.59
CA SER A 58 4.49 2.60 7.14
C SER A 58 3.33 3.13 6.30
N GLU A 59 2.83 4.32 6.60
CA GLU A 59 1.76 4.98 5.85
C GLU A 59 2.23 5.44 4.46
N CYS A 60 3.48 5.88 4.33
CA CYS A 60 4.07 6.22 3.05
C CYS A 60 4.31 4.96 2.19
N GLY A 61 4.96 3.95 2.76
CA GLY A 61 5.23 2.68 2.05
C GLY A 61 6.05 2.83 0.77
N GLY A 62 6.94 3.83 0.72
CA GLY A 62 7.96 3.99 -0.32
C GLY A 62 7.53 4.60 -1.65
N TYR A 63 6.25 4.95 -1.83
CA TYR A 63 5.73 5.57 -3.06
C TYR A 63 4.83 6.77 -2.73
N SER A 64 4.61 7.68 -3.66
CA SER A 64 3.70 8.82 -3.48
C SER A 64 2.27 8.42 -3.87
N LEU A 65 1.58 9.16 -4.74
CA LEU A 65 0.20 8.86 -5.13
C LEU A 65 0.05 7.65 -6.05
N GLN A 66 1.14 7.23 -6.68
CA GLN A 66 1.13 6.13 -7.64
C GLN A 66 2.32 5.19 -7.43
N ARG A 67 2.13 3.94 -7.83
CA ARG A 67 3.21 2.96 -7.86
C ARG A 67 3.01 1.92 -8.97
N PRO A 68 4.08 1.26 -9.43
CA PRO A 68 3.97 0.12 -10.32
C PRO A 68 3.18 -1.03 -9.68
N CYS A 69 2.66 -1.92 -10.52
CA CYS A 69 1.88 -3.07 -10.08
C CYS A 69 2.64 -3.92 -9.04
N PRO A 70 2.11 -4.12 -7.81
CA PRO A 70 2.72 -4.97 -6.78
C PRO A 70 2.74 -6.45 -7.14
N LEU A 71 1.87 -6.90 -8.04
CA LEU A 71 1.68 -8.33 -8.31
C LEU A 71 2.69 -8.88 -9.32
N CYS A 72 3.29 -8.01 -10.15
CA CYS A 72 4.26 -8.39 -11.18
C CYS A 72 5.43 -7.40 -11.25
N ASP A 73 5.67 -6.64 -10.18
CA ASP A 73 6.73 -5.63 -10.06
C ASP A 73 6.77 -4.64 -11.24
N GLY A 74 5.58 -4.24 -11.73
CA GLY A 74 5.43 -3.29 -12.82
C GLY A 74 5.57 -3.86 -14.24
N CYS A 75 5.84 -5.15 -14.43
CA CYS A 75 5.98 -5.76 -15.76
C CYS A 75 4.75 -5.58 -16.67
N CYS A 76 3.56 -5.45 -16.07
CA CYS A 76 2.32 -5.27 -16.80
C CYS A 76 2.01 -3.79 -17.17
N GLY A 77 2.88 -2.85 -16.79
CA GLY A 77 2.70 -1.41 -17.06
C GLY A 77 1.52 -0.76 -16.32
N SER A 78 0.80 -1.49 -15.46
CA SER A 78 -0.33 -0.93 -14.72
C SER A 78 0.14 -0.06 -13.55
N SER A 79 -0.37 1.17 -13.48
CA SER A 79 -0.18 2.08 -12.35
C SER A 79 -1.29 1.89 -11.31
N TRP A 80 -0.89 1.72 -10.06
CA TRP A 80 -1.77 1.57 -8.91
C TRP A 80 -1.86 2.89 -8.18
N LYS A 81 -3.09 3.33 -7.88
CA LYS A 81 -3.34 4.60 -7.18
C LYS A 81 -3.44 4.36 -5.69
N ARG A 82 -2.88 5.29 -4.90
CA ARG A 82 -3.04 5.26 -3.44
C ARG A 82 -4.51 5.47 -3.08
N ASP A 83 -4.99 4.67 -2.15
CA ASP A 83 -6.25 4.91 -1.44
C ASP A 83 -5.95 5.77 -0.21
N LEU A 84 -6.19 7.08 -0.32
CA LEU A 84 -5.86 8.06 0.73
C LEU A 84 -6.63 7.75 2.02
N SER A 85 -7.95 7.58 1.90
CA SER A 85 -8.84 7.30 3.02
C SER A 85 -8.40 6.04 3.78
N MET A 86 -8.14 4.94 3.07
CA MET A 86 -7.69 3.71 3.70
C MET A 86 -6.26 3.81 4.23
N SER A 87 -5.37 4.54 3.56
CA SER A 87 -4.00 4.70 4.03
C SER A 87 -3.94 5.42 5.37
N HIS A 88 -4.70 6.51 5.50
CA HIS A 88 -4.85 7.23 6.76
C HIS A 88 -5.54 6.37 7.82
N ALA A 89 -6.65 5.71 7.48
CA ALA A 89 -7.44 4.93 8.44
C ALA A 89 -6.66 3.80 9.11
N CYS A 90 -5.70 3.18 8.41
CA CYS A 90 -4.89 2.10 8.98
C CYS A 90 -3.42 2.46 9.26
N GLY A 91 -2.99 3.69 9.01
CA GLY A 91 -1.58 4.11 9.16
C GLY A 91 -0.58 3.31 8.32
N LYS A 92 -1.04 2.77 7.18
CA LYS A 92 -0.25 1.91 6.28
C LYS A 92 -0.59 2.21 4.84
N ALA A 93 0.39 2.13 3.93
CA ALA A 93 0.14 2.37 2.51
C ALA A 93 -0.91 1.39 1.95
N ARG A 94 -2.01 1.93 1.40
CA ARG A 94 -3.08 1.17 0.73
C ARG A 94 -3.21 1.60 -0.72
N TRP A 95 -3.45 0.63 -1.59
CA TRP A 95 -3.38 0.81 -3.04
C TRP A 95 -4.56 0.12 -3.73
N SER A 96 -5.07 0.79 -4.75
CA SER A 96 -6.17 0.33 -5.60
C SER A 96 -5.71 0.27 -7.05
N GLY A 97 -5.85 -0.90 -7.65
CA GLY A 97 -5.44 -1.18 -9.03
C GLY A 97 -5.74 -2.63 -9.40
N LYS A 98 -5.42 -3.00 -10.64
CA LYS A 98 -5.54 -4.38 -11.15
C LYS A 98 -4.27 -4.72 -11.91
N CYS A 99 -3.85 -5.99 -11.88
CA CYS A 99 -2.75 -6.45 -12.72
C CYS A 99 -3.28 -6.87 -14.09
N GLN A 100 -2.65 -6.43 -15.18
CA GLN A 100 -3.05 -6.87 -16.53
C GLN A 100 -2.58 -8.30 -16.87
N GLN A 101 -1.72 -8.90 -16.04
CA GLN A 101 -1.25 -10.28 -16.21
C GLN A 101 -2.03 -11.29 -15.36
N GLU A 102 -2.97 -10.84 -14.51
CA GLU A 102 -3.72 -11.67 -13.57
C GLU A 102 -4.64 -12.70 -14.27
N GLY A 103 -4.85 -12.58 -15.58
CA GLY A 103 -5.53 -13.57 -16.43
C GLY A 103 -4.62 -14.37 -17.37
N ALA A 104 -3.34 -14.00 -17.53
CA ALA A 104 -2.42 -14.66 -18.46
C ALA A 104 -1.71 -15.88 -17.83
N ALA A 105 -1.57 -15.90 -16.50
CA ALA A 105 -0.97 -17.02 -15.78
C ALA A 105 -1.92 -18.22 -15.57
N ALA A 106 -3.20 -18.10 -15.94
CA ALA A 106 -4.21 -19.14 -15.72
C ALA A 106 -4.41 -20.11 -16.91
N VAL A 107 -3.69 -19.95 -18.03
CA VAL A 107 -3.79 -20.86 -19.19
C VAL A 107 -2.41 -21.23 -19.71
N SER A 108 -1.71 -22.06 -18.95
CA SER A 108 -0.75 -23.03 -19.49
C SER A 108 -0.91 -24.38 -18.78
N THR A 109 -2.15 -24.81 -18.57
CA THR A 109 -2.46 -26.24 -18.48
C THR A 109 -2.52 -26.80 -19.89
N ASP A 110 -1.37 -27.00 -20.52
CA ASP A 110 -1.29 -28.17 -21.38
C ASP A 110 -1.46 -29.37 -20.43
N PRO A 111 -2.48 -30.23 -20.61
CA PRO A 111 -2.53 -31.47 -19.85
C PRO A 111 -1.26 -32.24 -20.20
N ARG A 112 -0.31 -32.31 -19.26
CA ARG A 112 0.81 -33.23 -19.39
C ARG A 112 0.21 -34.59 -19.70
N PRO A 113 0.65 -35.27 -20.78
CA PRO A 113 0.12 -36.59 -21.09
C PRO A 113 0.29 -37.47 -19.86
N PRO A 114 -0.78 -38.15 -19.40
CA PRO A 114 -0.73 -38.93 -18.18
C PRO A 114 0.38 -39.96 -18.30
N THR A 115 1.18 -40.08 -17.25
CA THR A 115 2.24 -41.09 -17.18
C THR A 115 1.65 -42.48 -17.32
N ARG A 116 2.47 -43.45 -17.72
CA ARG A 116 2.03 -44.85 -17.88
C ARG A 116 1.35 -45.40 -16.62
N GLY A 117 1.78 -44.97 -15.43
CA GLY A 117 1.15 -45.36 -14.16
C GLY A 117 -0.26 -44.79 -14.00
N GLU A 118 -0.45 -43.51 -14.30
CA GLU A 118 -1.76 -42.83 -14.22
C GLU A 118 -2.76 -43.40 -15.22
N GLN A 119 -2.30 -43.76 -16.42
CA GLN A 119 -3.14 -44.44 -17.43
C GLN A 119 -3.65 -45.80 -16.94
N LEU A 120 -2.81 -46.57 -16.23
CA LEU A 120 -3.22 -47.86 -15.67
C LEU A 120 -4.25 -47.69 -14.56
N VAL A 121 -4.10 -46.65 -13.72
CA VAL A 121 -5.08 -46.32 -12.67
C VAL A 121 -6.44 -45.94 -13.28
N CYS A 122 -6.46 -45.06 -14.28
CA CYS A 122 -7.71 -44.68 -14.97
C CYS A 122 -8.39 -45.89 -15.63
N ASN A 123 -7.60 -46.76 -16.27
CA ASN A 123 -8.13 -47.99 -16.88
C ASN A 123 -8.68 -48.98 -15.84
N LEU A 124 -8.06 -49.07 -14.67
CA LEU A 124 -8.53 -49.93 -13.59
C LEU A 124 -9.83 -49.40 -12.98
N LEU A 125 -9.92 -48.08 -12.74
CA LEU A 125 -11.13 -47.44 -12.24
C LEU A 125 -12.31 -47.64 -13.18
N ASN A 126 -12.09 -47.49 -14.50
CA ASN A 126 -13.12 -47.74 -15.51
C ASN A 126 -13.55 -49.22 -15.59
N LYS A 127 -12.69 -50.16 -15.21
CA LYS A 127 -13.01 -51.59 -15.14
C LYS A 127 -13.75 -51.97 -13.85
N LEU A 128 -13.60 -51.19 -12.79
CA LEU A 128 -14.28 -51.38 -11.51
C LEU A 128 -15.61 -50.63 -11.41
N ALA A 129 -15.88 -49.69 -12.34
CA ALA A 129 -17.17 -49.02 -12.42
C ALA A 129 -18.28 -50.05 -12.72
N PRO A 130 -19.30 -50.17 -11.86
CA PRO A 130 -20.41 -51.09 -12.10
C PRO A 130 -21.13 -50.66 -13.38
N ARG A 131 -21.29 -51.60 -14.32
CA ARG A 131 -22.15 -51.40 -15.48
C ARG A 131 -23.59 -51.37 -14.98
N SER A 132 -24.21 -50.19 -15.06
CA SER A 132 -25.67 -50.04 -14.99
C SER A 132 -26.33 -50.84 -16.11
#